data_AF-A0A2S3YPY7-F1
#
_entry.id   AF-A0A2S3YPY7-F1
#
_cell.length_a   1.000
_cell.length_b   1.000
_cell.length_c   1.000
_cell.angle_alpha   90.00
_cell.angle_beta   90.00
_cell.angle_gamma   90.00
#
_symmetry.space_group_name_H-M   'P 1'
#
loop_
_entity.id
_entity.type
_entity.pdbx_description
1 polymer ?
#
loop_
_entity_poly.entity_id
_entity_poly.type
_entity_poly.pdbx_seq_one_letter_code
_entity_poly.pdbx_strand_id
1 'polypeptide(L)'
;MIGDVTERSYEPLTSADLSMLASAAMRELCAIFDRAAVAGLHRHRLILVALAQGSALHYLDGANGIKDFDVWAFFEAGPAKPFPHRKRWCSDLGPSRFGRHPADAGYSGRRLDLMGRSIEVASDETAEDAVRRWLASRARSAIALRCKPMFCLFPERSFGKRIN
;
A
#
# COMPACT_ATOMS: atom_id res chain seq x y z
N MET A 1 22.48 6.44 2.32
CA MET A 1 23.05 5.23 2.94
C MET A 1 22.20 4.04 2.55
N ILE A 2 22.82 2.91 2.20
CA ILE A 2 22.15 1.63 1.96
C ILE A 2 22.24 0.85 3.27
N GLY A 3 21.13 0.32 3.75
CA GLY A 3 21.08 -0.46 5.00
C GLY A 3 21.50 -1.91 4.80
N ASP A 4 21.71 -2.60 5.92
CA ASP A 4 22.20 -3.99 5.93
C ASP A 4 21.12 -5.04 5.60
N VAL A 5 21.57 -6.25 5.31
CA VAL A 5 20.70 -7.43 5.14
C VAL A 5 20.25 -7.90 6.53
N THR A 6 18.98 -7.67 6.86
CA THR A 6 18.43 -7.92 8.21
C THR A 6 16.96 -8.33 8.16
N GLU A 7 16.55 -9.23 9.06
CA GLU A 7 15.15 -9.69 9.18
C GLU A 7 14.18 -8.51 9.37
N ARG A 8 14.56 -7.51 10.17
CA ARG A 8 13.80 -6.28 10.38
C ARG A 8 14.71 -5.07 10.40
N SER A 9 14.26 -3.99 9.77
CA SER A 9 14.86 -2.67 9.94
C SER A 9 14.11 -1.90 11.02
N TYR A 10 14.84 -1.33 11.96
CA TYR A 10 14.31 -0.45 13.01
C TYR A 10 14.57 1.02 12.73
N GLU A 11 15.04 1.34 11.52
CA GLU A 11 15.20 2.72 11.07
C GLU A 11 13.85 3.46 11.19
N PRO A 12 13.82 4.70 11.70
CA PRO A 12 12.60 5.48 11.77
C PRO A 12 11.99 5.66 10.40
N LEU A 13 10.68 5.44 10.27
CA LEU A 13 9.94 5.73 9.04
C LEU A 13 9.41 7.17 9.10
N THR A 14 9.76 8.00 8.14
CA THR A 14 9.45 9.44 8.14
C THR A 14 8.43 9.80 7.07
N SER A 15 7.91 11.04 7.09
CA SER A 15 7.03 11.53 6.04
C SER A 15 7.69 11.53 4.65
N ALA A 16 9.00 11.72 4.55
CA ALA A 16 9.71 11.66 3.26
C ALA A 16 9.71 10.23 2.69
N ASP A 17 9.75 9.22 3.55
CA ASP A 17 9.65 7.83 3.14
C ASP A 17 8.25 7.45 2.71
N LEU A 18 7.22 8.02 3.32
CA LEU A 18 5.85 7.87 2.81
C LEU A 18 5.78 8.34 1.35
N SER A 19 6.46 9.43 0.99
CA SER A 19 6.48 9.94 -0.39
C SER A 19 7.25 9.00 -1.32
N MET A 20 8.36 8.43 -0.85
CA MET A 20 9.12 7.39 -1.57
C MET A 20 8.25 6.16 -1.84
N LEU A 21 7.54 5.67 -0.82
CA LEU A 21 6.66 4.51 -0.89
C LEU A 21 5.46 4.78 -1.81
N ALA A 22 4.85 5.96 -1.72
CA ALA A 22 3.79 6.39 -2.63
C ALA A 22 4.28 6.37 -4.09
N SER A 23 5.46 6.94 -4.34
CA SER A 23 6.07 6.97 -5.67
C SER A 23 6.37 5.56 -6.19
N ALA A 24 6.89 4.67 -5.35
CA ALA A 24 7.19 3.28 -5.72
C ALA A 24 5.90 2.49 -6.02
N ALA A 25 4.87 2.62 -5.18
CA ALA A 25 3.58 1.98 -5.40
C ALA A 25 2.92 2.48 -6.69
N MET A 26 2.94 3.78 -6.97
CA MET A 26 2.37 4.35 -8.19
C MET A 26 3.11 3.89 -9.45
N ARG A 27 4.45 3.79 -9.41
CA ARG A 27 5.23 3.23 -10.52
C ARG A 27 4.86 1.77 -10.79
N GLU A 28 4.75 0.94 -9.76
CA GLU A 28 4.35 -0.45 -9.92
C GLU A 28 2.92 -0.56 -10.48
N LEU A 29 1.96 0.25 -9.97
CA LEU A 29 0.61 0.32 -10.52
C LEU A 29 0.60 0.69 -12.00
N CYS A 30 1.33 1.73 -12.41
CA CYS A 30 1.46 2.10 -13.81
C CYS A 30 2.00 0.95 -14.66
N ALA A 31 3.09 0.30 -14.22
CA ALA A 31 3.66 -0.84 -14.92
C ALA A 31 2.69 -2.03 -15.03
N ILE A 32 1.88 -2.27 -13.99
CA ILE A 32 0.79 -3.26 -14.01
C ILE A 32 -0.26 -2.93 -15.06
N PHE A 33 -0.69 -1.68 -15.10
CA PHE A 33 -1.72 -1.22 -16.04
C PHE A 33 -1.23 -1.26 -17.48
N ASP A 34 0.04 -0.96 -17.73
CA ASP A 34 0.64 -0.98 -19.07
C ASP A 34 0.83 -2.41 -19.59
N ARG A 35 1.22 -3.35 -18.74
CA ARG A 35 1.47 -4.74 -19.14
C ARG A 35 0.20 -5.59 -19.30
N ALA A 36 -0.92 -5.18 -18.72
CA ALA A 36 -2.14 -5.99 -18.69
C ALA A 36 -3.39 -5.15 -18.98
N ALA A 37 -3.96 -5.33 -20.17
CA ALA A 37 -5.14 -4.59 -20.64
C ALA A 37 -6.33 -4.63 -19.65
N VAL A 38 -6.57 -5.78 -19.00
CA VAL A 38 -7.63 -5.92 -17.99
C VAL A 38 -7.33 -5.09 -16.73
N ALA A 39 -6.07 -5.02 -16.30
CA ALA A 39 -5.69 -4.17 -15.18
C ALA A 39 -5.79 -2.68 -15.54
N GLY A 40 -5.48 -2.32 -16.80
CA GLY A 40 -5.63 -0.97 -17.33
C GLY A 40 -7.04 -0.38 -17.18
N LEU A 41 -8.08 -1.22 -17.16
CA LEU A 41 -9.47 -0.79 -16.90
C LEU A 41 -9.67 -0.12 -15.53
N HIS A 42 -8.73 -0.33 -14.60
CA HIS A 42 -8.77 0.24 -13.26
C HIS A 42 -7.92 1.50 -13.09
N ARG A 43 -7.17 1.93 -14.12
CA ARG A 43 -6.25 3.08 -14.05
C ARG A 43 -6.93 4.35 -13.55
N HIS A 44 -8.10 4.67 -14.08
CA HIS A 44 -8.88 5.86 -13.72
C HIS A 44 -9.82 5.65 -12.54
N ARG A 45 -9.77 4.47 -11.92
CA ARG A 45 -10.61 4.09 -10.78
C ARG A 45 -9.84 4.08 -9.46
N LEU A 46 -8.53 4.36 -9.47
CA LEU A 46 -7.75 4.46 -8.24
C LEU A 46 -8.27 5.64 -7.41
N ILE A 47 -8.75 5.36 -6.20
CA ILE A 47 -9.33 6.37 -5.31
C ILE A 47 -8.43 6.66 -4.10
N LEU A 48 -7.68 5.67 -3.62
CA LEU A 48 -6.85 5.82 -2.42
C LEU A 48 -5.69 4.82 -2.43
N VAL A 49 -4.51 5.26 -1.99
CA VAL A 49 -3.38 4.39 -1.67
C VAL A 49 -3.02 4.60 -0.20
N ALA A 50 -2.74 3.54 0.54
CA ALA A 50 -2.39 3.63 1.96
C ALA A 50 -1.25 2.69 2.35
N LEU A 51 -0.38 3.18 3.24
CA LEU A 51 0.51 2.33 4.04
C LEU A 51 -0.35 1.60 5.08
N ALA A 52 -0.12 0.30 5.26
CA ALA A 52 -0.93 -0.52 6.15
C ALA A 52 -0.09 -1.48 7.01
N GLN A 53 -0.76 -2.24 7.87
CA GLN A 53 -0.18 -3.40 8.56
C GLN A 53 1.10 -3.08 9.35
N GLY A 54 2.16 -3.88 9.21
CA GLY A 54 3.35 -3.80 10.05
C GLY A 54 4.17 -2.54 9.80
N SER A 55 4.25 -2.08 8.54
CA SER A 55 4.96 -0.85 8.19
C SER A 55 4.22 0.40 8.68
N ALA A 56 2.88 0.40 8.64
CA ALA A 56 2.09 1.49 9.21
C ALA A 56 2.15 1.55 10.74
N LEU A 57 2.17 0.40 11.42
CA LEU A 57 2.37 0.36 12.86
C LEU A 57 3.77 0.90 13.22
N HIS A 58 4.80 0.48 12.49
CA HIS A 58 6.16 0.99 12.67
C HIS A 58 6.27 2.49 12.36
N TYR A 59 5.50 3.03 11.42
CA TYR A 59 5.43 4.47 11.19
C TYR A 59 4.87 5.23 12.40
N LEU A 60 3.91 4.63 13.11
CA LEU A 60 3.27 5.23 14.26
C LEU A 60 4.16 5.20 15.51
N ASP A 61 4.82 4.07 15.80
CA ASP A 61 5.52 3.86 17.08
C ASP A 61 6.97 3.35 16.99
N GLY A 62 7.43 2.93 15.81
CA GLY A 62 8.78 2.42 15.58
C GLY A 62 9.12 1.08 16.25
N ALA A 63 8.16 0.42 16.91
CA ALA A 63 8.46 -0.66 17.85
C ALA A 63 8.64 -2.02 17.17
N ASN A 64 7.84 -2.33 16.15
CA ASN A 64 7.81 -3.68 15.57
C ASN A 64 8.89 -3.95 14.52
N GLY A 65 9.57 -2.92 14.02
CA GLY A 65 10.49 -3.04 12.90
C GLY A 65 9.80 -3.38 11.57
N ILE A 66 10.43 -3.00 10.47
CA ILE A 66 9.93 -3.19 9.12
C ILE A 66 10.50 -4.49 8.55
N LYS A 67 9.62 -5.45 8.25
CA LYS A 67 9.97 -6.67 7.50
C LYS A 67 9.89 -6.39 6.00
N ASP A 68 8.74 -5.88 5.59
CA ASP A 68 8.31 -5.46 4.26
C ASP A 68 7.44 -4.20 4.40
N PHE A 69 7.20 -3.51 3.28
CA PHE A 69 6.27 -2.38 3.23
C PHE A 69 4.93 -2.82 2.66
N ASP A 70 3.92 -2.96 3.50
CA ASP A 70 2.55 -3.24 3.07
C ASP A 70 1.86 -1.98 2.56
N VAL A 71 1.51 -1.95 1.27
CA VAL A 71 0.75 -0.86 0.63
C VAL A 71 -0.54 -1.39 0.03
N TRP A 72 -1.64 -0.67 0.23
CA TRP A 72 -2.96 -1.00 -0.30
C TRP A 72 -3.45 0.07 -1.27
N ALA A 73 -3.80 -0.35 -2.47
CA ALA A 73 -4.47 0.46 -3.48
C ALA A 73 -5.96 0.10 -3.55
N PHE A 74 -6.80 1.11 -3.40
CA PHE A 74 -8.26 1.01 -3.45
C PHE A 74 -8.78 1.59 -4.75
N PHE A 75 -9.66 0.82 -5.39
CA PHE A 75 -10.27 1.16 -6.66
C PHE A 75 -11.78 1.26 -6.51
N GLU A 76 -12.39 2.22 -7.18
CA GLU A 76 -13.83 2.24 -7.37
C GLU A 76 -14.29 1.00 -8.16
N ALA A 77 -15.30 0.30 -7.65
CA ALA A 77 -15.94 -0.83 -8.32
C ALA A 77 -16.75 -0.38 -9.56
N GLY A 78 -17.05 -1.30 -10.49
CA GLY A 78 -17.88 -0.98 -11.65
C GLY A 78 -17.46 -1.52 -13.03
N PRO A 79 -16.24 -2.02 -13.30
CA PRO A 79 -15.97 -2.67 -14.57
C PRO A 79 -16.76 -3.99 -14.71
N ALA A 80 -17.20 -4.31 -15.92
CA ALA A 80 -17.95 -5.55 -16.24
C ALA A 80 -17.19 -6.83 -15.84
N LYS A 81 -15.85 -6.77 -15.79
CA LYS A 81 -15.01 -7.79 -15.18
C LYS A 81 -14.53 -7.31 -13.81
N PRO A 82 -14.84 -8.03 -12.72
CA PRO A 82 -14.38 -7.64 -11.40
C PRO A 82 -12.85 -7.68 -11.34
N PHE A 83 -12.26 -6.72 -10.62
CA PHE A 83 -10.85 -6.77 -10.24
C PHE A 83 -10.55 -8.12 -9.57
N PRO A 84 -9.39 -8.75 -9.81
CA PRO A 84 -9.05 -10.01 -9.15
C PRO A 84 -9.22 -9.86 -7.63
N HIS A 85 -10.04 -10.73 -7.02
CA HIS A 85 -10.52 -10.60 -5.63
C HIS A 85 -9.41 -10.33 -4.60
N ARG A 86 -8.17 -10.73 -4.92
CA ARG A 86 -6.94 -10.28 -4.26
C ARG A 86 -5.75 -10.48 -5.20
N LYS A 87 -5.10 -9.41 -5.63
CA LYS A 87 -3.78 -9.48 -6.29
C LYS A 87 -2.74 -8.87 -5.36
N ARG A 88 -1.66 -9.61 -5.15
CA ARG A 88 -0.44 -9.14 -4.50
C ARG A 88 0.60 -8.96 -5.59
N TRP A 89 1.27 -7.82 -5.57
CA TRP A 89 2.44 -7.55 -6.36
C TRP A 89 3.59 -7.24 -5.42
N CYS A 90 4.65 -8.02 -5.52
CA CYS A 90 5.87 -7.83 -4.76
C CYS A 90 6.87 -7.10 -5.65
N SER A 91 7.42 -5.99 -5.18
CA SER A 91 8.45 -5.24 -5.88
C SER A 91 9.63 -4.91 -4.97
N ASP A 92 10.79 -4.77 -5.58
CA ASP A 92 11.96 -4.24 -4.91
C ASP A 92 11.80 -2.72 -4.77
N LEU A 93 11.85 -2.20 -3.53
CA LEU A 93 11.81 -0.76 -3.29
C LEU A 93 13.05 -0.05 -3.87
N GLY A 94 14.14 -0.80 -4.04
CA GLY A 94 15.44 -0.27 -4.41
C GLY A 94 16.30 0.09 -3.19
N PRO A 95 17.57 0.46 -3.41
CA PRO A 95 18.51 0.73 -2.33
C PRO A 95 18.01 1.84 -1.40
N SER A 96 17.96 1.54 -0.10
CA SER A 96 17.54 2.50 0.94
C SER A 96 18.18 2.15 2.27
N ARG A 97 18.08 3.05 3.25
CA ARG A 97 18.57 2.80 4.62
C ARG A 97 17.85 1.65 5.33
N PHE A 98 16.69 1.24 4.83
CA PHE A 98 15.94 0.11 5.39
C PHE A 98 16.57 -1.24 5.05
N GLY A 99 17.62 -1.26 4.21
CA GLY A 99 18.32 -2.47 3.79
C GLY A 99 17.40 -3.42 3.04
N ARG A 100 17.64 -4.73 3.16
CA ARG A 100 16.77 -5.77 2.58
C ARG A 100 16.55 -6.93 3.54
N HIS A 101 15.46 -7.67 3.36
CA HIS A 101 15.22 -8.90 4.09
C HIS A 101 16.13 -10.02 3.55
N PRO A 102 16.69 -10.92 4.39
CA PRO A 102 17.53 -12.04 3.93
C PRO A 102 16.86 -12.93 2.89
N ALA A 103 15.57 -13.22 3.09
CA ALA A 103 14.75 -14.02 2.18
C ALA A 103 14.42 -13.34 0.82
N ASP A 104 14.61 -12.02 0.68
CA ASP A 104 14.38 -11.31 -0.59
C ASP A 104 15.65 -11.35 -1.44
N ALA A 105 16.01 -12.55 -1.90
CA ALA A 105 17.15 -12.76 -2.78
C ALA A 105 16.96 -12.04 -4.13
N GLY A 106 17.99 -11.34 -4.60
CA GLY A 106 17.94 -10.55 -5.84
C GLY A 106 17.36 -9.15 -5.69
N TYR A 107 16.80 -8.81 -4.52
CA TYR A 107 16.38 -7.44 -4.24
C TYR A 107 17.56 -6.61 -3.74
N SER A 108 17.59 -5.35 -4.16
CA SER A 108 18.56 -4.33 -3.74
C SER A 108 18.07 -3.54 -2.52
N GLY A 109 16.78 -3.58 -2.22
CA GLY A 109 16.16 -3.03 -1.02
C GLY A 109 15.08 -3.91 -0.41
N ARG A 110 14.39 -3.36 0.58
CA ARG A 110 13.33 -4.06 1.31
C ARG A 110 12.10 -4.17 0.41
N ARG A 111 11.46 -5.34 0.42
CA ARG A 111 10.27 -5.60 -0.40
C ARG A 111 9.14 -4.62 -0.09
N LEU A 112 8.48 -4.15 -1.14
CA LEU A 112 7.18 -3.51 -1.10
C LEU A 112 6.12 -4.51 -1.56
N ASP A 113 5.15 -4.77 -0.69
CA ASP A 113 3.98 -5.60 -0.97
C ASP A 113 2.79 -4.71 -1.31
N LEU A 114 2.45 -4.62 -2.60
CA LEU A 114 1.32 -3.86 -3.11
C LEU A 114 0.10 -4.76 -3.27
N MET A 115 -0.97 -4.43 -2.55
CA MET A 115 -2.25 -5.12 -2.57
C MET A 115 -3.31 -4.25 -3.24
N GLY A 116 -4.17 -4.86 -4.06
CA GLY A 116 -5.29 -4.15 -4.70
C GLY A 116 -6.65 -4.60 -4.18
N ARG A 117 -7.60 -3.66 -4.05
CA ARG A 117 -8.99 -3.95 -3.70
C ARG A 117 -9.96 -3.00 -4.41
N SER A 118 -11.00 -3.57 -5.04
CA SER A 118 -12.16 -2.78 -5.47
C SER A 118 -13.19 -2.66 -4.36
N ILE A 119 -13.74 -1.47 -4.19
CA ILE A 119 -14.79 -1.13 -3.22
C ILE A 119 -15.87 -0.27 -3.89
N GLU A 120 -17.10 -0.38 -3.40
CA GLU A 120 -18.18 0.52 -3.79
C GLU A 120 -17.86 1.94 -3.29
N VAL A 121 -18.18 2.96 -4.08
CA VAL A 121 -18.09 4.38 -3.72
C VAL A 121 -19.46 4.99 -3.99
N ALA A 122 -20.09 5.56 -2.98
CA ALA A 122 -21.38 6.23 -3.14
C ALA A 122 -21.20 7.60 -3.83
N SER A 123 -22.27 8.11 -4.43
CA SER A 123 -22.29 9.46 -4.99
C SER A 123 -21.89 10.49 -3.91
N ASP A 124 -20.99 11.41 -4.29
CA ASP A 124 -20.44 12.46 -3.43
C ASP A 124 -19.65 11.96 -2.19
N GLU A 125 -19.38 10.66 -2.09
CA GLU A 125 -18.56 10.09 -1.02
C GLU A 125 -17.08 10.38 -1.27
N THR A 126 -16.35 10.78 -0.22
CA THR A 126 -14.91 10.92 -0.32
C THR A 126 -14.24 9.54 -0.40
N ALA A 127 -13.06 9.47 -1.03
CA ALA A 127 -12.31 8.21 -1.10
C ALA A 127 -11.98 7.65 0.29
N GLU A 128 -11.69 8.55 1.23
CA GLU A 128 -11.39 8.25 2.62
C GLU A 128 -12.61 7.63 3.32
N ASP A 129 -13.80 8.18 3.12
CA ASP A 129 -15.04 7.68 3.73
C ASP A 129 -15.48 6.35 3.12
N ALA A 130 -15.32 6.18 1.79
CA ALA A 130 -15.56 4.91 1.13
C ALA A 130 -14.66 3.79 1.70
N VAL A 131 -13.36 4.09 1.92
CA VAL A 131 -12.42 3.15 2.53
C VAL A 131 -12.80 2.87 3.99
N ARG A 132 -13.16 3.87 4.80
CA ARG A 132 -13.62 3.67 6.18
C ARG A 132 -14.87 2.78 6.25
N ARG A 133 -15.86 3.04 5.39
CA ARG A 133 -17.08 2.22 5.28
C ARG A 133 -16.74 0.79 4.86
N TRP A 134 -15.84 0.61 3.90
CA TRP A 134 -15.39 -0.72 3.52
C TRP A 134 -14.63 -1.44 4.65
N LEU A 135 -13.77 -0.73 5.39
CA LEU A 135 -13.06 -1.27 6.56
C LEU A 135 -14.04 -1.73 7.66
N ALA A 136 -15.21 -1.10 7.76
CA ALA A 136 -16.28 -1.52 8.68
C ALA A 136 -16.95 -2.85 8.28
N SER A 137 -16.84 -3.28 7.02
CA SER A 137 -17.48 -4.51 6.51
C SER A 137 -16.92 -5.81 7.10
N ARG A 138 -17.56 -6.96 6.81
CA ARG A 138 -17.09 -8.29 7.25
C ARG A 138 -16.04 -8.93 6.33
N ALA A 139 -15.50 -8.20 5.35
CA ALA A 139 -14.46 -8.75 4.48
C ALA A 139 -13.19 -9.09 5.31
N ARG A 140 -12.59 -10.26 5.07
CA ARG A 140 -11.42 -10.72 5.87
C ARG A 140 -10.26 -9.73 5.84
N SER A 141 -10.00 -9.13 4.68
CA SER A 141 -8.96 -8.10 4.55
C SER A 141 -9.33 -6.81 5.29
N ALA A 142 -10.60 -6.39 5.27
CA ALA A 142 -11.06 -5.25 6.06
C ALA A 142 -10.89 -5.50 7.57
N ILE A 143 -11.23 -6.71 8.04
CA ILE A 143 -10.97 -7.14 9.43
C ILE A 143 -9.48 -7.03 9.76
N ALA A 144 -8.60 -7.60 8.94
CA ALA A 144 -7.17 -7.56 9.20
C ALA A 144 -6.58 -6.15 9.16
N LEU A 145 -7.07 -5.30 8.26
CA LEU A 145 -6.59 -3.93 8.09
C LEU A 145 -7.01 -3.01 9.23
N ARG A 146 -8.24 -3.11 9.73
CA ARG A 146 -8.69 -2.22 10.82
C ARG A 146 -8.03 -2.50 12.17
N CYS A 147 -7.35 -3.64 12.34
CA CYS A 147 -6.63 -3.97 13.56
C CYS A 147 -5.32 -3.17 13.75
N LYS A 148 -4.84 -2.48 12.71
CA LYS A 148 -3.60 -1.69 12.72
C LYS A 148 -3.85 -0.34 12.05
N PRO A 149 -3.04 0.69 12.33
CA PRO A 149 -3.20 1.97 11.66
C PRO A 149 -2.98 1.83 10.15
N MET A 150 -3.63 2.71 9.40
CA MET A 150 -3.42 2.93 7.98
C MET A 150 -3.19 4.41 7.73
N PHE A 151 -2.19 4.74 6.92
CA PHE A 151 -1.84 6.12 6.58
C PHE A 151 -1.95 6.34 5.08
N CYS A 152 -2.63 7.41 4.70
CA CYS A 152 -2.88 7.74 3.30
C CYS A 152 -1.59 8.17 2.59
N LEU A 153 -1.37 7.61 1.41
CA LEU A 153 -0.27 7.92 0.48
C LEU A 153 -0.77 8.62 -0.80
N PHE A 154 -2.06 8.47 -1.11
CA PHE A 154 -2.78 9.15 -2.18
C PHE A 154 -4.27 9.12 -1.82
N PRO A 155 -5.06 10.18 -2.01
CA PRO A 155 -4.71 11.45 -2.69
C PRO A 155 -3.86 12.39 -1.82
N GLU A 156 -3.21 13.36 -2.47
CA GLU A 156 -2.26 14.30 -1.86
C GLU A 156 -2.91 15.12 -0.74
N ARG A 157 -4.18 15.51 -0.90
CA ARG A 157 -4.97 16.26 0.10
C ARG A 157 -5.05 15.57 1.48
N SER A 158 -4.84 14.26 1.49
CA SER A 158 -4.92 13.42 2.68
C SER A 158 -3.62 12.71 2.98
N PHE A 159 -2.55 13.00 2.25
CA PHE A 159 -1.24 12.40 2.45
C PHE A 159 -0.79 12.48 3.92
N GLY A 160 -0.28 11.35 4.45
CA GLY A 160 0.16 11.21 5.84
C GLY A 160 -0.97 11.16 6.87
N LYS A 161 -2.23 11.42 6.50
CA LYS A 161 -3.36 11.33 7.43
C LYS A 161 -3.70 9.87 7.72
N ARG A 162 -4.04 9.61 8.97
CA ARG A 162 -4.53 8.30 9.41
C ARG A 162 -5.97 8.09 8.94
N ILE A 163 -6.26 6.92 8.38
CA ILE A 163 -7.57 6.58 7.81
C ILE A 163 -8.52 5.94 8.84
N ASN A 164 -8.01 5.12 9.75
CA ASN A 164 -8.77 4.27 10.69
C ASN A 164 -8.27 4.31 12.13
#